data_AF-A0A8B9ZN05-F1
#
_entry.id   AF-A0A8B9ZN05-F1
#
_cell.length_a   1.000
_cell.length_b   1.000
_cell.length_c   1.000
_cell.angle_alpha   90.00
_cell.angle_beta   90.00
_cell.angle_gamma   90.00
#
_symmetry.space_group_name_H-M   'P 1'
#
loop_
_entity.id
_entity.type
_entity.pdbx_description
1 polymer ?
#
loop_
_entity_poly.entity_id
_entity_poly.type
_entity_poly.pdbx_seq_one_letter_code
_entity_poly.pdbx_strand_id
1 'polypeptide(L)'
;QVPLVTRNSGACCAHLFSKRGNATFTRSAAVAGTVPLLQPWPRAPWSSQQPPDGAGPSCVSPRAPSSVAGPQNPLEMNLCWNEIKKKSHSLRARLEAFSDHSGKLQVPLQEIIDWLGQKDEELSAQLPLRGDVLLVQQEKETHAAFMEEVKSRGPYIYSVLESAQAFLSQHPFEELEEPSSESKDVSPRHRIQNISRFVWKQANVASELWEKLTARCVDQHRHIERTLEQLLEIKGAMEELSTMLDQAESVRETWEPIGDLFIDSLPEHIQSTKLFKDELSPMKDGVKVVNDLAHQLAISDVHLSMENSRTLEHINTRWKQLQASINERLKQLQDAHRDFGPGSQHFLSCT
;
A
#
# COMPACT_ATOMS: atom_id res chain seq x y z
N GLN A 1 27.73 31.62 45.51
CA GLN A 1 26.27 31.79 45.61
C GLN A 1 25.69 31.74 44.21
N VAL A 2 24.53 31.11 44.03
CA VAL A 2 23.95 30.79 42.72
C VAL A 2 22.96 31.87 42.28
N PRO A 3 22.97 32.29 41.00
CA PRO A 3 21.80 32.79 40.31
C PRO A 3 21.19 31.68 39.43
N LEU A 4 19.89 31.42 39.56
CA LEU A 4 19.11 30.75 38.51
C LEU A 4 18.73 31.78 37.44
N VAL A 5 18.67 31.37 36.17
CA VAL A 5 17.52 31.61 35.27
C VAL A 5 17.74 30.91 33.91
N THR A 6 16.62 30.68 33.20
CA THR A 6 16.45 30.15 31.83
C THR A 6 16.75 28.67 31.57
N ARG A 7 15.76 28.03 30.93
CA ARG A 7 15.68 26.62 30.56
C ARG A 7 15.81 26.52 29.04
N ASN A 8 16.73 25.70 28.55
CA ASN A 8 17.17 25.75 27.16
C ASN A 8 16.29 24.93 26.22
N SER A 9 16.24 25.33 24.95
CA SER A 9 15.61 24.55 23.86
C SER A 9 16.62 23.60 23.21
N GLY A 10 16.12 22.51 22.60
CA GLY A 10 16.82 21.84 21.49
C GLY A 10 17.40 20.44 21.72
N ALA A 11 16.82 19.49 20.97
CA ALA A 11 17.49 18.39 20.27
C ALA A 11 17.91 17.08 20.99
N CYS A 12 17.86 16.02 20.17
CA CYS A 12 18.53 14.71 20.25
C CYS A 12 18.07 13.67 21.30
N CYS A 13 17.36 12.66 20.79
CA CYS A 13 17.51 11.26 21.21
C CYS A 13 17.42 10.33 19.99
N ALA A 14 18.54 10.18 19.28
CA ALA A 14 18.77 9.06 18.38
C ALA A 14 19.79 8.12 19.04
N HIS A 15 19.36 6.92 19.43
CA HIS A 15 20.11 5.66 19.48
C HIS A 15 19.41 4.64 20.37
N LEU A 16 18.95 3.53 19.79
CA LEU A 16 19.00 2.20 20.42
C LEU A 16 18.85 1.11 19.35
N PHE A 17 19.97 0.65 18.79
CA PHE A 17 20.08 -0.62 18.05
C PHE A 17 21.56 -1.06 17.95
N SER A 18 21.97 -2.12 18.66
CA SER A 18 23.21 -2.85 18.33
C SER A 18 23.40 -4.19 19.09
N LYS A 19 23.68 -5.27 18.33
CA LYS A 19 24.39 -6.54 18.68
C LYS A 19 23.74 -7.45 19.77
N ARG A 20 23.74 -8.80 19.71
CA ARG A 20 24.28 -9.90 18.83
C ARG A 20 23.44 -11.18 19.14
N GLY A 21 23.40 -12.29 18.40
CA GLY A 21 23.97 -12.68 17.09
C GLY A 21 24.07 -14.24 16.95
N ASN A 22 23.85 -14.79 15.74
CA ASN A 22 23.86 -16.23 15.33
C ASN A 22 22.71 -17.12 15.87
N ALA A 23 21.98 -17.94 15.10
CA ALA A 23 21.80 -18.18 13.64
C ALA A 23 20.44 -18.95 13.44
N THR A 24 19.90 -19.36 12.28
CA THR A 24 20.34 -19.48 10.87
C THR A 24 19.11 -19.49 9.91
N PHE A 25 19.31 -19.39 8.59
CA PHE A 25 18.43 -19.81 7.47
C PHE A 25 16.91 -19.42 7.52
N THR A 26 16.54 -18.18 7.18
CA THR A 26 16.19 -17.63 5.83
C THR A 26 14.73 -17.77 5.37
N ARG A 27 13.91 -16.75 5.70
CA ARG A 27 12.83 -16.23 4.84
C ARG A 27 12.72 -14.72 5.11
N SER A 28 12.77 -13.90 4.06
CA SER A 28 12.92 -12.45 4.21
C SER A 28 11.62 -11.80 4.69
N ALA A 29 11.68 -11.06 5.80
CA ALA A 29 10.57 -10.30 6.37
C ALA A 29 10.91 -8.81 6.34
N ALA A 30 10.18 -8.05 5.52
CA ALA A 30 10.35 -6.60 5.42
C ALA A 30 9.58 -5.86 6.53
N VAL A 31 10.16 -4.75 6.96
CA VAL A 31 9.74 -3.88 8.06
C VAL A 31 8.24 -3.57 8.06
N ALA A 32 7.50 -4.20 8.96
CA ALA A 32 6.17 -3.74 9.35
C ALA A 32 6.31 -2.63 10.40
N GLY A 33 6.08 -1.38 10.01
CA GLY A 33 5.85 -0.31 10.97
C GLY A 33 4.54 -0.59 11.72
N THR A 34 4.60 -0.71 13.05
CA THR A 34 3.46 -1.13 13.86
C THR A 34 2.38 -0.04 13.93
N VAL A 35 1.52 0.03 12.91
CA VAL A 35 0.12 0.43 13.11
C VAL A 35 -0.41 -0.43 14.26
N PRO A 36 -1.05 0.14 15.31
CA PRO A 36 -1.60 -0.67 16.39
C PRO A 36 -2.55 -1.68 15.78
N LEU A 37 -2.21 -2.97 15.93
CA LEU A 37 -2.96 -4.08 15.37
C LEU A 37 -4.29 -4.18 16.11
N LEU A 38 -5.29 -3.42 15.64
CA LEU A 38 -6.67 -3.59 16.06
C LEU A 38 -7.02 -5.05 15.86
N GLN A 39 -7.64 -5.65 16.89
CA GLN A 39 -8.19 -6.99 16.73
C GLN A 39 -9.16 -6.96 15.55
N PRO A 40 -9.19 -8.02 14.71
CA PRO A 40 -10.19 -8.11 13.67
C PRO A 40 -11.57 -7.86 14.30
N TRP A 41 -12.38 -7.01 13.67
CA TRP A 41 -13.81 -6.97 13.96
C TRP A 41 -14.30 -8.42 13.95
N PRO A 42 -14.94 -8.93 15.03
CA PRO A 42 -15.06 -10.36 15.23
C PRO A 42 -15.92 -11.03 14.14
N ARG A 43 -15.25 -11.51 13.07
CA ARG A 43 -15.76 -12.48 12.11
C ARG A 43 -15.76 -13.87 12.77
N ALA A 44 -16.51 -13.98 13.87
CA ALA A 44 -16.79 -15.23 14.56
C ALA A 44 -18.30 -15.49 14.44
N PRO A 45 -18.74 -16.69 14.03
CA PRO A 45 -20.16 -17.02 14.06
C PRO A 45 -20.62 -16.94 15.51
N TRP A 46 -21.67 -16.17 15.78
CA TRP A 46 -22.21 -16.00 17.13
C TRP A 46 -22.55 -17.37 17.71
N SER A 47 -21.75 -17.81 18.67
CA SER A 47 -21.90 -19.10 19.30
C SER A 47 -23.18 -19.09 20.13
N SER A 48 -24.20 -19.83 19.69
CA SER A 48 -25.50 -19.92 20.35
C SER A 48 -25.34 -20.46 21.77
N GLN A 49 -25.24 -19.57 22.76
CA GLN A 49 -25.39 -19.94 24.16
C GLN A 49 -26.88 -20.17 24.41
N GLN A 50 -27.30 -21.43 24.35
CA GLN A 50 -28.58 -21.82 24.92
C GLN A 50 -28.63 -21.39 26.40
N PRO A 51 -29.69 -20.69 26.85
CA PRO A 51 -29.94 -20.54 28.27
C PRO A 51 -30.25 -21.93 28.87
N PRO A 52 -29.93 -22.16 30.16
CA PRO A 52 -30.19 -23.44 30.80
C PRO A 52 -31.69 -23.76 30.83
N ASP A 53 -32.01 -25.05 30.72
CA ASP A 53 -33.38 -25.58 30.78
C ASP A 53 -34.14 -25.05 32.01
N GLY A 54 -35.29 -24.40 31.76
CA GLY A 54 -35.96 -23.58 32.77
C GLY A 54 -37.44 -23.35 32.51
N ALA A 55 -38.19 -24.42 32.22
CA ALA A 55 -39.66 -24.47 32.10
C ALA A 55 -40.30 -23.55 31.04
N GLY A 56 -40.83 -24.16 29.97
CA GLY A 56 -41.59 -23.47 28.93
C GLY A 56 -42.90 -22.85 29.43
N PRO A 57 -43.56 -22.00 28.60
CA PRO A 57 -44.80 -21.33 28.97
C PRO A 57 -45.91 -22.36 29.15
N SER A 58 -46.29 -22.64 30.40
CA SER A 58 -47.54 -23.35 30.68
C SER A 58 -48.71 -22.45 30.30
N CYS A 59 -49.24 -22.65 29.09
CA CYS A 59 -50.54 -22.15 28.69
C CYS A 59 -51.57 -22.67 29.68
N VAL A 60 -52.02 -21.81 30.60
CA VAL A 60 -53.08 -22.14 31.55
C VAL A 60 -54.38 -22.29 30.77
N SER A 61 -54.71 -23.54 30.40
CA SER A 61 -56.06 -23.89 29.99
C SER A 61 -57.02 -23.49 31.12
N PRO A 62 -58.16 -22.84 30.81
CA PRO A 62 -59.04 -22.29 31.84
C PRO A 62 -59.78 -23.42 32.57
N ARG A 63 -59.18 -23.90 33.67
CA ARG A 63 -59.87 -24.80 34.60
C ARG A 63 -60.85 -23.96 35.41
N ALA A 64 -62.14 -24.20 35.20
CA ALA A 64 -63.22 -23.39 35.77
C ALA A 64 -63.13 -23.28 37.30
N PRO A 65 -63.06 -22.06 37.87
CA PRO A 65 -63.26 -21.86 39.29
C PRO A 65 -64.77 -21.88 39.58
N SER A 66 -65.23 -22.99 40.15
CA SER A 66 -66.52 -22.99 40.84
C SER A 66 -66.39 -22.13 42.11
N SER A 67 -67.47 -21.43 42.48
CA SER A 67 -67.63 -20.59 43.68
C SER A 67 -67.19 -19.11 43.60
N VAL A 68 -68.20 -18.26 43.39
CA VAL A 68 -68.38 -16.92 43.98
C VAL A 68 -67.19 -15.95 43.90
N ALA A 69 -67.03 -15.29 42.75
CA ALA A 69 -66.33 -14.02 42.67
C ALA A 69 -67.28 -12.87 43.03
N GLY A 70 -66.99 -12.15 44.12
CA GLY A 70 -67.59 -10.84 44.39
C GLY A 70 -67.13 -9.78 43.37
N PRO A 71 -67.66 -8.55 43.42
CA PRO A 71 -67.23 -7.49 42.49
C PRO A 71 -65.72 -7.26 42.60
N GLN A 72 -65.03 -7.24 41.46
CA GLN A 72 -63.58 -7.02 41.41
C GLN A 72 -63.22 -5.75 42.17
N ASN A 73 -62.27 -5.86 43.09
CA ASN A 73 -62.04 -4.83 44.08
C ASN A 73 -61.50 -3.57 43.39
N PRO A 74 -62.19 -2.41 43.41
CA PRO A 74 -61.81 -1.24 42.58
C PRO A 74 -60.39 -0.73 42.84
N LEU A 75 -59.83 -1.04 44.02
CA LEU A 75 -58.45 -0.74 44.41
C LEU A 75 -57.42 -1.57 43.64
N GLU A 76 -57.67 -2.86 43.42
CA GLU A 76 -56.77 -3.75 42.66
C GLU A 76 -56.71 -3.34 41.19
N MET A 77 -57.85 -2.95 40.61
CA MET A 77 -57.92 -2.43 39.25
C MET A 77 -57.19 -1.07 39.12
N ASN A 78 -57.26 -0.20 40.13
CA ASN A 78 -56.46 1.03 40.18
C ASN A 78 -54.94 0.77 40.31
N LEU A 79 -54.52 -0.22 41.11
CA LEU A 79 -53.11 -0.62 41.21
C LEU A 79 -52.59 -1.18 39.88
N CYS A 80 -53.35 -2.06 39.23
CA CYS A 80 -53.05 -2.58 37.90
C CYS A 80 -52.92 -1.44 36.87
N TRP A 81 -53.85 -0.50 36.87
CA TRP A 81 -53.84 0.68 36.00
C TRP A 81 -52.62 1.59 36.21
N ASN A 82 -52.21 1.80 37.47
CA ASN A 82 -51.01 2.58 37.79
C ASN A 82 -49.72 1.87 37.35
N GLU A 83 -49.62 0.55 37.49
CA GLU A 83 -48.49 -0.23 36.97
C GLU A 83 -48.46 -0.25 35.43
N ILE A 84 -49.61 -0.33 34.74
CA ILE A 84 -49.68 -0.19 33.28
C ILE A 84 -49.22 1.21 32.85
N LYS A 85 -49.66 2.29 33.51
CA LYS A 85 -49.20 3.66 33.26
C LYS A 85 -47.69 3.79 33.43
N LYS A 86 -47.14 3.29 34.54
CA LYS A 86 -45.70 3.32 34.85
C LYS A 86 -44.88 2.57 33.81
N LYS A 87 -45.32 1.37 33.40
CA LYS A 87 -44.70 0.58 32.32
C LYS A 87 -44.80 1.29 30.96
N SER A 88 -45.93 1.93 30.65
CA SER A 88 -46.13 2.73 29.43
C SER A 88 -45.19 3.94 29.38
N HIS A 89 -45.06 4.70 30.48
CA HIS A 89 -44.12 5.82 30.57
C HIS A 89 -42.66 5.36 30.45
N SER A 90 -42.28 4.26 31.11
CA SER A 90 -40.94 3.69 31.00
C SER A 90 -40.61 3.22 29.57
N LEU A 91 -41.55 2.57 28.90
CA LEU A 91 -41.39 2.16 27.50
C LEU A 91 -41.27 3.37 26.56
N ARG A 92 -42.08 4.41 26.76
CA ARG A 92 -42.03 5.66 25.98
C ARG A 92 -40.67 6.35 26.11
N ALA A 93 -40.21 6.59 27.34
CA ALA A 93 -38.92 7.24 27.60
C ALA A 93 -37.73 6.45 26.98
N ARG A 94 -37.79 5.11 27.01
CA ARG A 94 -36.79 4.26 26.33
C ARG A 94 -36.83 4.36 24.80
N LEU A 95 -38.02 4.47 24.21
CA LEU A 95 -38.19 4.62 22.75
C LEU A 95 -37.75 6.02 22.27
N GLU A 96 -38.02 7.06 23.05
CA GLU A 96 -37.55 8.42 22.82
C GLU A 96 -36.01 8.47 22.88
N ALA A 97 -35.41 7.98 23.97
CA ALA A 97 -33.95 7.90 24.09
C ALA A 97 -33.28 7.08 22.97
N PHE A 98 -33.89 5.97 22.55
CA PHE A 98 -33.41 5.18 21.40
C PHE A 98 -33.48 5.98 20.09
N SER A 99 -34.60 6.66 19.82
CA SER A 99 -34.79 7.45 18.61
C SER A 99 -33.80 8.62 18.53
N ASP A 100 -33.56 9.29 19.66
CA ASP A 100 -32.58 10.39 19.75
C ASP A 100 -31.15 9.90 19.58
N HIS A 101 -30.77 8.81 20.24
CA HIS A 101 -29.40 8.28 20.17
C HIS A 101 -29.07 7.74 18.77
N SER A 102 -30.00 7.00 18.17
CA SER A 102 -29.83 6.47 16.81
C SER A 102 -29.87 7.55 15.74
N GLY A 103 -30.72 8.57 15.86
CA GLY A 103 -30.75 9.69 14.92
C GLY A 103 -29.45 10.49 14.92
N LYS A 104 -28.87 10.72 16.10
CA LYS A 104 -27.57 11.40 16.26
C LYS A 104 -26.38 10.60 15.74
N LEU A 105 -26.49 9.27 15.63
CA LEU A 105 -25.43 8.38 15.18
C LEU A 105 -25.44 8.17 13.65
N GLN A 106 -26.61 8.19 13.02
CA GLN A 106 -26.75 7.99 11.57
C GLN A 106 -26.04 9.08 10.76
N VAL A 107 -26.06 10.34 11.23
CA VAL A 107 -25.43 11.46 10.51
C VAL A 107 -23.90 11.34 10.48
N PRO A 108 -23.18 11.15 11.61
CA PRO A 108 -21.73 10.91 11.59
C PRO A 108 -21.32 9.66 10.80
N LEU A 109 -22.12 8.59 10.82
CA LEU A 109 -21.84 7.39 10.02
C LEU A 109 -21.89 7.66 8.52
N GLN A 110 -22.89 8.42 8.05
CA GLN A 110 -22.96 8.82 6.64
C GLN A 110 -21.82 9.80 6.30
N GLU A 111 -21.52 10.76 7.17
CA GLU A 111 -20.42 11.74 6.98
C GLU A 111 -19.07 11.04 6.79
N ILE A 112 -18.74 10.01 7.59
CA ILE A 112 -17.48 9.28 7.40
C ILE A 112 -17.49 8.45 6.12
N ILE A 113 -18.62 7.87 5.70
CA ILE A 113 -18.70 7.10 4.45
C ILE A 113 -18.54 8.00 3.23
N ASP A 114 -19.22 9.14 3.20
CA ASP A 114 -19.13 10.11 2.09
C ASP A 114 -17.69 10.64 1.96
N TRP A 115 -17.05 10.97 3.10
CA TRP A 115 -15.65 11.41 3.13
C TRP A 115 -14.67 10.30 2.72
N LEU A 116 -14.91 9.05 3.15
CA LEU A 116 -14.08 7.90 2.76
C LEU A 116 -14.19 7.60 1.27
N GLY A 117 -15.40 7.67 0.70
CA GLY A 117 -15.63 7.54 -0.74
C GLY A 117 -14.91 8.63 -1.53
N GLN A 118 -15.06 9.89 -1.11
CA GLN A 118 -14.36 11.03 -1.72
C GLN A 118 -12.83 10.85 -1.70
N LYS A 119 -12.27 10.37 -0.59
CA LYS A 119 -10.81 10.14 -0.47
C LYS A 119 -10.33 8.93 -1.27
N ASP A 120 -11.15 7.89 -1.44
CA ASP A 120 -10.85 6.74 -2.30
C ASP A 120 -10.87 7.14 -3.80
N GLU A 121 -11.72 8.08 -4.20
CA GLU A 121 -11.71 8.72 -5.51
C GLU A 121 -10.49 9.64 -5.71
N GLU A 122 -10.20 10.53 -4.75
CA GLU A 122 -9.03 11.42 -4.78
C GLU A 122 -7.71 10.64 -4.91
N LEU A 123 -7.56 9.55 -4.16
CA LEU A 123 -6.42 8.63 -4.25
C LEU A 123 -6.34 7.92 -5.60
N SER A 124 -7.48 7.67 -6.26
CA SER A 124 -7.51 7.07 -7.59
C SER A 124 -7.11 8.05 -8.70
N ALA A 125 -7.30 9.35 -8.47
CA ALA A 125 -6.92 10.41 -9.42
C ALA A 125 -5.42 10.74 -9.42
N GLN A 126 -4.64 10.25 -8.45
CA GLN A 126 -3.17 10.42 -8.37
C GLN A 126 -2.39 9.50 -9.35
N LEU A 127 -3.09 8.70 -10.17
CA LEU A 127 -2.49 7.81 -11.16
C LEU A 127 -2.79 8.28 -12.60
N PRO A 128 -1.88 8.05 -13.57
CA PRO A 128 -0.61 7.32 -13.47
C PRO A 128 0.58 8.21 -13.05
N LEU A 129 1.60 7.58 -12.44
CA LEU A 129 2.89 8.23 -12.18
C LEU A 129 3.65 8.52 -13.48
N ARG A 130 4.36 9.65 -13.52
CA ARG A 130 5.15 10.09 -14.69
C ARG A 130 6.61 9.69 -14.48
N GLY A 131 7.31 9.15 -15.48
CA GLY A 131 8.71 8.70 -15.33
C GLY A 131 9.77 9.81 -15.34
N ASP A 132 9.53 10.88 -14.59
CA ASP A 132 10.51 11.93 -14.31
C ASP A 132 10.77 12.06 -12.80
N VAL A 133 12.05 12.18 -12.41
CA VAL A 133 12.47 12.17 -11.01
C VAL A 133 11.85 13.33 -10.22
N LEU A 134 11.79 14.54 -10.78
CA LEU A 134 11.26 15.71 -10.07
C LEU A 134 9.75 15.60 -9.91
N LEU A 135 9.04 15.09 -10.93
CA LEU A 135 7.60 14.88 -10.86
C LEU A 135 7.21 13.77 -9.87
N VAL A 136 7.94 12.64 -9.81
CA VAL A 136 7.68 11.59 -8.80
C VAL A 136 8.06 12.06 -7.40
N GLN A 137 9.12 12.87 -7.24
CA GLN A 137 9.45 13.48 -5.96
C GLN A 137 8.35 14.44 -5.48
N GLN A 138 7.79 15.26 -6.38
CA GLN A 138 6.62 16.11 -6.07
C GLN A 138 5.38 15.28 -5.71
N GLU A 139 5.13 14.18 -6.43
CA GLU A 139 4.01 13.27 -6.13
C GLU A 139 4.21 12.56 -4.77
N LYS A 140 5.45 12.26 -4.38
CA LYS A 140 5.78 11.75 -3.03
C LYS A 140 5.41 12.74 -1.93
N GLU A 141 5.68 14.03 -2.14
CA GLU A 141 5.39 15.09 -1.17
C GLU A 141 3.89 15.38 -1.06
N THR A 142 3.17 15.43 -2.18
CA THR A 142 1.71 15.59 -2.19
C THR A 142 1.00 14.38 -1.57
N HIS A 143 1.43 13.16 -1.90
CA HIS A 143 0.90 11.94 -1.31
C HIS A 143 1.21 11.83 0.20
N ALA A 144 2.37 12.29 0.66
CA ALA A 144 2.67 12.37 2.10
C ALA A 144 1.73 13.33 2.85
N ALA A 145 1.40 14.48 2.25
CA ALA A 145 0.41 15.41 2.82
C ALA A 145 -0.99 14.79 2.87
N PHE A 146 -1.41 14.09 1.81
CA PHE A 146 -2.66 13.32 1.76
C PHE A 146 -2.73 12.25 2.85
N MET A 147 -1.64 11.49 3.05
CA MET A 147 -1.56 10.47 4.12
C MET A 147 -1.71 11.08 5.52
N GLU A 148 -1.10 12.24 5.79
CA GLU A 148 -1.26 12.92 7.09
C GLU A 148 -2.68 13.48 7.27
N GLU A 149 -3.34 13.96 6.21
CA GLU A 149 -4.77 14.33 6.27
C GLU A 149 -5.63 13.11 6.65
N VAL A 150 -5.47 11.99 5.94
CA VAL A 150 -6.23 10.75 6.19
C VAL A 150 -6.01 10.25 7.62
N LYS A 151 -4.76 10.21 8.07
CA LYS A 151 -4.35 9.86 9.43
C LYS A 151 -4.95 10.79 10.49
N SER A 152 -5.02 12.10 10.22
CA SER A 152 -5.61 13.09 11.14
C SER A 152 -7.11 12.88 11.37
N ARG A 153 -7.83 12.34 10.37
CA ARG A 153 -9.27 12.02 10.45
C ARG A 153 -9.55 10.71 11.21
N GLY A 154 -8.58 9.79 11.28
CA GLY A 154 -8.70 8.48 11.92
C GLY A 154 -9.33 8.49 13.32
N PRO A 155 -8.89 9.32 14.29
CA PRO A 155 -9.49 9.39 15.62
C PRO A 155 -10.99 9.72 15.64
N TYR A 156 -11.47 10.51 14.67
CA TYR A 156 -12.90 10.81 14.52
C TYR A 156 -13.65 9.58 13.99
N ILE A 157 -13.12 8.92 12.97
CA ILE A 157 -13.69 7.68 12.40
C ILE A 157 -13.81 6.61 13.48
N TYR A 158 -12.75 6.37 14.26
CA TYR A 158 -12.78 5.39 15.36
C TYR A 158 -13.83 5.74 16.43
N SER A 159 -13.99 7.00 16.83
CA SER A 159 -14.98 7.37 17.86
C SER A 159 -16.44 7.27 17.37
N VAL A 160 -16.70 7.47 16.07
CA VAL A 160 -18.01 7.21 15.45
C VAL A 160 -18.30 5.71 15.41
N LEU A 161 -17.32 4.87 15.03
CA LEU A 161 -17.47 3.41 15.01
C LEU A 161 -17.64 2.83 16.42
N GLU A 162 -16.88 3.31 17.41
CA GLU A 162 -17.05 2.95 18.83
C GLU A 162 -18.44 3.35 19.35
N SER A 163 -18.93 4.55 18.99
CA SER A 163 -20.30 4.99 19.31
C SER A 163 -21.35 4.07 18.68
N ALA A 164 -21.11 3.56 17.47
CA ALA A 164 -22.00 2.59 16.84
C ALA A 164 -21.96 1.23 17.53
N GLN A 165 -20.78 0.74 17.92
CA GLN A 165 -20.63 -0.49 18.69
C GLN A 165 -21.32 -0.40 20.06
N ALA A 166 -21.18 0.73 20.76
CA ALA A 166 -21.85 0.99 22.03
C ALA A 166 -23.39 1.03 21.90
N PHE A 167 -23.90 1.62 20.82
CA PHE A 167 -25.33 1.64 20.50
C PHE A 167 -25.86 0.22 20.20
N LEU A 168 -25.17 -0.54 19.37
CA LEU A 168 -25.57 -1.91 18.99
C LEU A 168 -25.50 -2.88 20.18
N SER A 169 -24.54 -2.70 21.08
CA SER A 169 -24.42 -3.50 22.32
C SER A 169 -25.60 -3.29 23.28
N GLN A 170 -26.19 -2.09 23.30
CA GLN A 170 -27.40 -1.78 24.09
C GLN A 170 -28.68 -2.31 23.42
N HIS A 171 -28.64 -2.55 22.10
CA HIS A 171 -29.77 -3.01 21.31
C HIS A 171 -29.39 -4.20 20.41
N PRO A 172 -29.07 -5.37 21.00
CA PRO A 172 -28.75 -6.58 20.23
C PRO A 172 -29.89 -6.91 19.27
N PHE A 173 -29.55 -7.06 17.99
CA PHE A 173 -30.44 -7.62 16.99
C PHE A 173 -29.99 -9.04 16.68
N GLU A 174 -30.94 -9.90 16.36
CA GLU A 174 -30.68 -11.28 15.97
C GLU A 174 -30.65 -11.33 14.43
N GLU A 175 -29.60 -11.92 13.85
CA GLU A 175 -29.38 -11.98 12.38
C GLU A 175 -30.23 -13.08 11.70
N LEU A 176 -31.26 -13.59 12.39
CA LEU A 176 -32.14 -14.62 11.83
C LEU A 176 -33.04 -14.07 10.71
N GLU A 177 -33.26 -14.94 9.72
CA GLU A 177 -33.79 -14.62 8.39
C GLU A 177 -35.23 -14.06 8.37
N GLU A 178 -35.63 -13.52 7.22
CA GLU A 178 -36.93 -12.88 7.02
C GLU A 178 -38.13 -13.80 7.31
N PRO A 179 -39.17 -13.26 7.98
CA PRO A 179 -40.55 -13.64 7.73
C PRO A 179 -41.23 -12.54 6.91
N SER A 180 -41.39 -12.81 5.62
CA SER A 180 -42.23 -12.03 4.71
C SER A 180 -43.64 -11.83 5.29
N SER A 181 -43.96 -10.61 5.72
CA SER A 181 -45.29 -10.26 6.20
C SER A 181 -45.54 -8.75 6.12
N GLU A 182 -46.27 -8.33 5.09
CA GLU A 182 -46.75 -6.95 4.94
C GLU A 182 -47.84 -6.63 5.98
N SER A 183 -47.44 -6.14 7.16
CA SER A 183 -48.36 -5.52 8.12
C SER A 183 -48.04 -4.03 8.26
N LYS A 184 -49.00 -3.15 7.93
CA LYS A 184 -48.79 -1.69 7.83
C LYS A 184 -48.54 -0.96 9.16
N ASP A 185 -48.58 -1.65 10.30
CA ASP A 185 -48.21 -1.11 11.61
C ASP A 185 -46.90 -1.74 12.12
N VAL A 186 -45.78 -1.06 11.85
CA VAL A 186 -44.45 -1.50 12.30
C VAL A 186 -44.34 -1.33 13.81
N SER A 187 -44.49 -2.44 14.53
CA SER A 187 -44.34 -2.51 15.99
C SER A 187 -43.06 -1.78 16.48
N PRO A 188 -43.09 -1.08 17.64
CA PRO A 188 -41.91 -0.37 18.15
C PRO A 188 -40.64 -1.23 18.28
N ARG A 189 -40.79 -2.56 18.46
CA ARG A 189 -39.65 -3.51 18.42
C ARG A 189 -39.04 -3.65 17.03
N HIS A 190 -39.87 -3.74 15.99
CA HIS A 190 -39.41 -3.81 14.59
C HIS A 190 -38.74 -2.50 14.17
N ARG A 191 -39.26 -1.34 14.64
CA ARG A 191 -38.61 -0.04 14.43
C ARG A 191 -37.21 0.01 15.05
N ILE A 192 -37.04 -0.50 16.28
CA ILE A 192 -35.71 -0.64 16.92
C ILE A 192 -34.79 -1.53 16.07
N GLN A 193 -35.23 -2.74 15.73
CA GLN A 193 -34.44 -3.71 14.98
C GLN A 193 -34.00 -3.18 13.60
N ASN A 194 -34.89 -2.50 12.87
CA ASN A 194 -34.57 -1.93 11.56
C ASN A 194 -33.50 -0.83 11.66
N ILE A 195 -33.56 0.00 12.70
CA ILE A 195 -32.57 1.05 12.94
C ILE A 195 -31.23 0.45 13.41
N SER A 196 -31.24 -0.56 14.30
CA SER A 196 -30.02 -1.31 14.66
C SER A 196 -29.37 -1.95 13.42
N ARG A 197 -30.15 -2.60 12.55
CA ARG A 197 -29.66 -3.19 11.30
C ARG A 197 -29.07 -2.13 10.35
N PHE A 198 -29.68 -0.95 10.25
CA PHE A 198 -29.15 0.15 9.44
C PHE A 198 -27.81 0.66 9.99
N VAL A 199 -27.74 0.94 11.30
CA VAL A 199 -26.51 1.39 11.97
C VAL A 199 -25.39 0.35 11.81
N TRP A 200 -25.68 -0.93 11.95
CA TRP A 200 -24.71 -2.01 11.74
C TRP A 200 -24.20 -2.06 10.29
N LYS A 201 -25.10 -1.99 9.29
CA LYS A 201 -24.69 -1.95 7.87
C LYS A 201 -23.78 -0.75 7.57
N GLN A 202 -24.15 0.43 8.05
CA GLN A 202 -23.38 1.65 7.88
C GLN A 202 -22.00 1.54 8.58
N ALA A 203 -21.94 1.08 9.83
CA ALA A 203 -20.69 0.90 10.55
C ALA A 203 -19.73 -0.10 9.85
N ASN A 204 -20.26 -1.20 9.30
CA ASN A 204 -19.46 -2.15 8.53
C ASN A 204 -18.91 -1.52 7.24
N VAL A 205 -19.75 -0.85 6.45
CA VAL A 205 -19.32 -0.17 5.21
C VAL A 205 -18.25 0.88 5.50
N ALA A 206 -18.42 1.68 6.56
CA ALA A 206 -17.43 2.65 7.01
C ALA A 206 -16.09 1.97 7.39
N SER A 207 -16.14 0.82 8.08
CA SER A 207 -14.93 0.06 8.43
C SER A 207 -14.21 -0.49 7.20
N GLU A 208 -14.94 -1.14 6.29
CA GLU A 208 -14.38 -1.71 5.06
C GLU A 208 -13.76 -0.63 4.17
N LEU A 209 -14.41 0.53 4.06
CA LEU A 209 -13.86 1.68 3.33
C LEU A 209 -12.62 2.26 4.01
N TRP A 210 -12.57 2.34 5.34
CA TRP A 210 -11.39 2.82 6.08
C TRP A 210 -10.20 1.86 5.98
N GLU A 211 -10.43 0.55 6.14
CA GLU A 211 -9.41 -0.49 5.93
C GLU A 211 -8.89 -0.47 4.48
N LYS A 212 -9.79 -0.39 3.49
CA LYS A 212 -9.43 -0.27 2.07
C LYS A 212 -8.60 0.98 1.79
N LEU A 213 -9.06 2.16 2.22
CA LEU A 213 -8.38 3.43 1.97
C LEU A 213 -6.99 3.43 2.60
N THR A 214 -6.87 3.05 3.88
CA THR A 214 -5.57 3.02 4.58
C THR A 214 -4.59 2.03 3.97
N ALA A 215 -5.06 0.84 3.53
CA ALA A 215 -4.24 -0.11 2.79
C ALA A 215 -3.76 0.47 1.44
N ARG A 216 -4.68 1.08 0.66
CA ARG A 216 -4.35 1.70 -0.63
C ARG A 216 -3.36 2.85 -0.49
N CYS A 217 -3.44 3.67 0.57
CA CYS A 217 -2.44 4.71 0.85
C CYS A 217 -1.04 4.11 1.01
N VAL A 218 -0.91 3.03 1.78
CA VAL A 218 0.39 2.36 2.00
C VAL A 218 0.93 1.76 0.69
N ASP A 219 0.08 1.11 -0.11
CA ASP A 219 0.51 0.55 -1.40
C ASP A 219 0.89 1.62 -2.43
N GLN A 220 0.14 2.73 -2.50
CA GLN A 220 0.46 3.88 -3.36
C GLN A 220 1.78 4.54 -2.94
N HIS A 221 1.98 4.81 -1.64
CA HIS A 221 3.24 5.31 -1.10
C HIS A 221 4.40 4.39 -1.47
N ARG A 222 4.26 3.09 -1.20
CA ARG A 222 5.27 2.06 -1.54
C ARG A 222 5.53 2.00 -3.04
N HIS A 223 4.56 2.32 -3.90
CA HIS A 223 4.73 2.35 -5.36
C HIS A 223 5.48 3.61 -5.81
N ILE A 224 5.13 4.78 -5.27
CA ILE A 224 5.85 6.04 -5.51
C ILE A 224 7.31 5.91 -5.11
N GLU A 225 7.60 5.36 -3.92
CA GLU A 225 8.98 5.17 -3.46
C GLU A 225 9.80 4.26 -4.38
N ARG A 226 9.30 3.06 -4.72
CA ARG A 226 9.99 2.16 -5.66
C ARG A 226 10.19 2.78 -7.05
N THR A 227 9.21 3.53 -7.53
CA THR A 227 9.31 4.23 -8.82
C THR A 227 10.41 5.28 -8.79
N LEU A 228 10.49 6.05 -7.70
CA LEU A 228 11.55 7.05 -7.49
C LEU A 228 12.94 6.40 -7.39
N GLU A 229 13.07 5.32 -6.62
CA GLU A 229 14.31 4.54 -6.49
C GLU A 229 14.79 4.03 -7.86
N GLN A 230 13.91 3.39 -8.65
CA GLN A 230 14.23 2.90 -9.99
C GLN A 230 14.60 4.03 -10.96
N LEU A 231 13.93 5.18 -10.92
CA LEU A 231 14.27 6.34 -11.75
C LEU A 231 15.63 6.95 -11.38
N LEU A 232 15.96 7.00 -10.09
CA LEU A 232 17.27 7.45 -9.61
C LEU A 232 18.39 6.47 -9.99
N GLU A 233 18.15 5.16 -9.88
CA GLU A 233 19.09 4.11 -10.28
C GLU A 233 19.35 4.15 -11.80
N ILE A 234 18.30 4.24 -12.62
CA ILE A 234 18.41 4.42 -14.08
C ILE A 234 19.23 5.68 -14.39
N LYS A 235 18.94 6.81 -13.73
CA LYS A 235 19.65 8.07 -13.97
C LYS A 235 21.14 7.97 -13.63
N GLY A 236 21.47 7.51 -12.42
CA GLY A 236 22.86 7.39 -11.97
C GLY A 236 23.66 6.41 -12.84
N ALA A 237 23.06 5.25 -13.17
CA ALA A 237 23.69 4.29 -14.06
C ALA A 237 23.86 4.82 -15.50
N MET A 238 22.92 5.62 -16.04
CA MET A 238 23.13 6.30 -17.32
C MET A 238 24.29 7.32 -17.28
N GLU A 239 24.43 8.06 -16.19
CA GLU A 239 25.55 9.01 -15.99
C GLU A 239 26.89 8.24 -15.94
N GLU A 240 26.99 7.17 -15.14
CA GLU A 240 28.16 6.30 -15.07
C GLU A 240 28.51 5.68 -16.43
N LEU A 241 27.52 5.10 -17.12
CA LEU A 241 27.68 4.52 -18.46
C LEU A 241 28.14 5.57 -19.49
N SER A 242 27.65 6.81 -19.42
CA SER A 242 28.15 7.88 -20.29
C SER A 242 29.63 8.16 -20.03
N THR A 243 30.05 8.32 -18.77
CA THR A 243 31.47 8.61 -18.47
C THR A 243 32.42 7.48 -18.87
N MET A 244 31.98 6.22 -18.73
CA MET A 244 32.76 5.07 -19.19
C MET A 244 32.78 4.97 -20.73
N LEU A 245 31.71 5.36 -21.44
CA LEU A 245 31.70 5.45 -22.90
C LEU A 245 32.67 6.53 -23.38
N ASP A 246 32.68 7.70 -22.75
CA ASP A 246 33.58 8.81 -23.10
C ASP A 246 35.05 8.39 -22.95
N GLN A 247 35.40 7.69 -21.86
CA GLN A 247 36.74 7.13 -21.64
C GLN A 247 37.11 6.07 -22.68
N ALA A 248 36.22 5.12 -22.96
CA ALA A 248 36.47 4.04 -23.90
C ALA A 248 36.53 4.51 -25.36
N GLU A 249 35.75 5.53 -25.73
CA GLU A 249 35.82 6.17 -27.04
C GLU A 249 37.11 6.99 -27.18
N SER A 250 37.61 7.63 -26.12
CA SER A 250 38.93 8.26 -26.11
C SER A 250 40.07 7.25 -26.31
N VAL A 251 40.00 6.07 -25.67
CA VAL A 251 40.97 4.98 -25.95
C VAL A 251 40.92 4.56 -27.42
N ARG A 252 39.72 4.39 -28.00
CA ARG A 252 39.54 4.08 -29.43
C ARG A 252 40.14 5.16 -30.34
N GLU A 253 40.05 6.44 -29.97
CA GLU A 253 40.61 7.57 -30.74
C GLU A 253 42.15 7.59 -30.77
N THR A 254 42.83 6.93 -29.81
CA THR A 254 44.29 6.79 -29.83
C THR A 254 44.81 5.66 -30.73
N TRP A 255 43.93 4.91 -31.40
CA TRP A 255 44.35 3.78 -32.24
C TRP A 255 44.91 4.23 -33.59
N GLU A 256 46.22 4.07 -33.75
CA GLU A 256 46.94 4.28 -35.01
C GLU A 256 46.40 3.37 -36.14
N PRO A 257 46.34 3.83 -37.40
CA PRO A 257 45.99 2.99 -38.54
C PRO A 257 46.86 1.73 -38.63
N ILE A 258 46.27 0.59 -39.05
CA ILE A 258 46.97 -0.70 -39.09
C ILE A 258 48.24 -0.66 -39.96
N GLY A 259 48.22 0.14 -41.04
CA GLY A 259 49.35 0.29 -41.96
C GLY A 259 50.55 1.07 -41.40
N ASP A 260 50.37 1.78 -40.28
CA ASP A 260 51.43 2.55 -39.62
C ASP A 260 52.12 1.74 -38.49
N LEU A 261 51.58 0.56 -38.15
CA LEU A 261 52.11 -0.31 -37.10
C LEU A 261 53.29 -1.15 -37.60
N PHE A 262 54.27 -1.39 -36.72
CA PHE A 262 55.33 -2.36 -36.98
C PHE A 262 54.79 -3.80 -36.88
N ILE A 263 55.20 -4.67 -37.80
CA ILE A 263 54.75 -6.07 -37.86
C ILE A 263 55.03 -6.80 -36.53
N ASP A 264 56.19 -6.54 -35.92
CA ASP A 264 56.61 -7.15 -34.66
C ASP A 264 55.78 -6.69 -33.43
N SER A 265 55.10 -5.53 -33.49
CA SER A 265 54.22 -5.06 -32.40
C SER A 265 52.77 -5.51 -32.54
N LEU A 266 52.36 -6.07 -33.69
CA LEU A 266 51.01 -6.59 -33.90
C LEU A 266 50.52 -7.56 -32.81
N PRO A 267 51.34 -8.51 -32.27
CA PRO A 267 50.90 -9.38 -31.17
C PRO A 267 50.53 -8.60 -29.90
N GLU A 268 51.27 -7.53 -29.60
CA GLU A 268 51.03 -6.67 -28.44
C GLU A 268 49.74 -5.85 -28.62
N HIS A 269 49.53 -5.24 -29.80
CA HIS A 269 48.28 -4.54 -30.11
C HIS A 269 47.07 -5.49 -30.09
N ILE A 270 47.20 -6.74 -30.57
CA ILE A 270 46.14 -7.76 -30.46
C ILE A 270 45.82 -8.04 -28.99
N GLN A 271 46.83 -8.23 -28.15
CA GLN A 271 46.64 -8.53 -26.74
C GLN A 271 46.05 -7.35 -25.96
N SER A 272 46.53 -6.13 -26.21
CA SER A 272 45.99 -4.89 -25.65
C SER A 272 44.52 -4.68 -26.05
N THR A 273 44.16 -4.88 -27.32
CA THR A 273 42.77 -4.77 -27.80
C THR A 273 41.85 -5.83 -27.15
N LYS A 274 42.37 -7.04 -26.85
CA LYS A 274 41.61 -8.05 -26.08
C LYS A 274 41.39 -7.64 -24.64
N LEU A 275 42.45 -7.19 -23.94
CA LEU A 275 42.33 -6.73 -22.56
C LEU A 275 41.34 -5.57 -22.44
N PHE A 276 41.43 -4.57 -23.32
CA PHE A 276 40.47 -3.47 -23.39
C PHE A 276 39.03 -3.95 -23.62
N LYS A 277 38.82 -4.98 -24.46
CA LYS A 277 37.50 -5.59 -24.66
C LYS A 277 36.96 -6.26 -23.38
N ASP A 278 37.83 -6.93 -22.63
CA ASP A 278 37.46 -7.63 -21.40
C ASP A 278 37.22 -6.63 -20.24
N GLU A 279 37.99 -5.55 -20.17
CA GLU A 279 37.80 -4.41 -19.26
C GLU A 279 36.43 -3.71 -19.43
N LEU A 280 35.83 -3.80 -20.62
CA LEU A 280 34.49 -3.28 -20.91
C LEU A 280 33.34 -4.25 -20.54
N SER A 281 33.60 -5.34 -19.80
CA SER A 281 32.53 -6.19 -19.26
C SER A 281 31.54 -5.43 -18.35
N PRO A 282 31.97 -4.54 -17.41
CA PRO A 282 31.04 -3.80 -16.55
C PRO A 282 30.09 -2.89 -17.34
N MET A 283 30.55 -2.30 -18.44
CA MET A 283 29.71 -1.53 -19.37
C MET A 283 28.60 -2.39 -19.97
N LYS A 284 28.92 -3.62 -20.41
CA LYS A 284 27.94 -4.56 -20.95
C LYS A 284 26.82 -4.85 -19.95
N ASP A 285 27.21 -5.13 -18.70
CA ASP A 285 26.28 -5.52 -17.64
C ASP A 285 25.47 -4.31 -17.15
N GLY A 286 26.08 -3.13 -17.03
CA GLY A 286 25.38 -1.89 -16.72
C GLY A 286 24.35 -1.49 -17.79
N VAL A 287 24.70 -1.53 -19.09
CA VAL A 287 23.73 -1.30 -20.18
C VAL A 287 22.55 -2.27 -20.06
N LYS A 288 22.80 -3.54 -19.72
CA LYS A 288 21.72 -4.51 -19.50
C LYS A 288 20.83 -4.11 -18.31
N VAL A 289 21.41 -3.80 -17.15
CA VAL A 289 20.67 -3.40 -15.94
C VAL A 289 19.78 -2.20 -16.19
N VAL A 290 20.27 -1.15 -16.85
CA VAL A 290 19.46 0.06 -17.12
C VAL A 290 18.29 -0.23 -18.06
N ASN A 291 18.49 -1.05 -19.10
CA ASN A 291 17.40 -1.48 -19.98
C ASN A 291 16.39 -2.38 -19.24
N ASP A 292 16.84 -3.30 -18.38
CA ASP A 292 15.99 -4.17 -17.56
C ASP A 292 15.14 -3.33 -16.57
N LEU A 293 15.71 -2.31 -15.94
CA LEU A 293 15.01 -1.36 -15.06
C LEU A 293 13.99 -0.50 -15.82
N ALA A 294 14.37 0.05 -16.98
CA ALA A 294 13.48 0.81 -17.84
C ALA A 294 12.27 -0.03 -18.30
N HIS A 295 12.48 -1.32 -18.58
CA HIS A 295 11.40 -2.25 -18.90
C HIS A 295 10.49 -2.55 -17.70
N GLN A 296 11.04 -2.71 -16.49
CA GLN A 296 10.25 -2.90 -15.26
C GLN A 296 9.34 -1.70 -14.94
N LEU A 297 9.82 -0.47 -15.18
CA LEU A 297 9.00 0.74 -15.06
C LEU A 297 7.83 0.71 -16.06
N ALA A 298 8.10 0.36 -17.33
CA ALA A 298 7.07 0.27 -18.37
C ALA A 298 6.01 -0.81 -18.07
N ILE A 299 6.40 -1.95 -17.47
CA ILE A 299 5.45 -2.98 -16.98
C ILE A 299 4.55 -2.44 -15.86
N SER A 300 5.02 -1.43 -15.12
CA SER A 300 4.29 -0.76 -14.03
C SER A 300 3.49 0.45 -14.51
N ASP A 301 3.24 0.57 -15.82
CA ASP A 301 2.64 1.73 -16.53
C ASP A 301 3.41 3.06 -16.40
N VAL A 302 4.60 3.06 -15.78
CA VAL A 302 5.46 4.25 -15.64
C VAL A 302 6.41 4.34 -16.82
N HIS A 303 6.13 5.29 -17.72
CA HIS A 303 6.96 5.55 -18.89
C HIS A 303 8.03 6.60 -18.58
N LEU A 304 9.31 6.29 -18.88
CA LEU A 304 10.42 7.23 -18.76
C LEU A 304 10.12 8.56 -19.47
N SER A 305 10.65 9.66 -18.92
CA SER A 305 10.61 10.96 -19.60
C SER A 305 11.25 10.88 -20.99
N MET A 306 10.76 11.69 -21.93
CA MET A 306 11.28 11.71 -23.31
C MET A 306 12.79 12.00 -23.38
N GLU A 307 13.30 12.77 -22.44
CA GLU A 307 14.74 13.04 -22.30
C GLU A 307 15.51 11.79 -21.84
N ASN A 308 15.05 11.12 -20.77
CA ASN A 308 15.68 9.90 -20.27
C ASN A 308 15.65 8.76 -21.31
N SER A 309 14.56 8.61 -22.07
CA SER A 309 14.46 7.64 -23.18
C SER A 309 15.53 7.91 -24.24
N ARG A 310 15.66 9.17 -24.70
CA ARG A 310 16.67 9.56 -25.71
C ARG A 310 18.09 9.33 -25.22
N THR A 311 18.39 9.64 -23.96
CA THR A 311 19.70 9.40 -23.35
C THR A 311 20.01 7.90 -23.31
N LEU A 312 19.06 7.06 -22.90
CA LEU A 312 19.21 5.60 -22.90
C LEU A 312 19.39 5.04 -24.32
N GLU A 313 18.62 5.50 -25.29
CA GLU A 313 18.75 5.14 -26.72
C GLU A 313 20.14 5.53 -27.28
N HIS A 314 20.64 6.71 -26.88
CA HIS A 314 21.96 7.20 -27.29
C HIS A 314 23.10 6.36 -26.70
N ILE A 315 23.07 6.07 -25.38
CA ILE A 315 24.02 5.17 -24.70
C ILE A 315 24.02 3.78 -25.36
N ASN A 316 22.83 3.20 -25.58
CA ASN A 316 22.67 1.92 -26.27
C ASN A 316 23.27 1.92 -27.69
N THR A 317 23.20 3.05 -28.40
CA THR A 317 23.73 3.20 -29.76
C THR A 317 25.25 3.34 -29.76
N ARG A 318 25.81 4.23 -28.92
CA ARG A 318 27.26 4.41 -28.72
C ARG A 318 27.93 3.10 -28.30
N TRP A 319 27.35 2.38 -27.34
CA TRP A 319 27.86 1.08 -26.90
C TRP A 319 27.96 0.05 -28.04
N LYS A 320 26.91 -0.08 -28.87
CA LYS A 320 26.93 -0.98 -30.03
C LYS A 320 27.99 -0.58 -31.06
N GLN A 321 28.17 0.72 -31.30
CA GLN A 321 29.20 1.24 -32.21
C GLN A 321 30.61 0.98 -31.68
N LEU A 322 30.85 1.21 -30.38
CA LEU A 322 32.10 0.91 -29.71
C LEU A 322 32.42 -0.59 -29.81
N GLN A 323 31.48 -1.47 -29.46
CA GLN A 323 31.63 -2.91 -29.61
C GLN A 323 31.97 -3.33 -31.05
N ALA A 324 31.29 -2.76 -32.05
CA ALA A 324 31.59 -3.04 -33.46
C ALA A 324 33.02 -2.62 -33.82
N SER A 325 33.45 -1.41 -33.41
CA SER A 325 34.80 -0.90 -33.67
C SER A 325 35.91 -1.73 -33.02
N ILE A 326 35.71 -2.23 -31.79
CA ILE A 326 36.67 -3.11 -31.11
C ILE A 326 36.80 -4.46 -31.84
N ASN A 327 35.68 -5.05 -32.24
CA ASN A 327 35.71 -6.34 -32.95
C ASN A 327 36.36 -6.21 -34.34
N GLU A 328 36.09 -5.13 -35.07
CA GLU A 328 36.71 -4.87 -36.37
C GLU A 328 38.21 -4.55 -36.23
N ARG A 329 38.62 -3.74 -35.25
CA ARG A 329 40.05 -3.51 -34.94
C ARG A 329 40.78 -4.80 -34.63
N LEU A 330 40.21 -5.64 -33.77
CA LEU A 330 40.78 -6.92 -33.39
C LEU A 330 40.93 -7.86 -34.60
N LYS A 331 39.94 -7.89 -35.48
CA LYS A 331 39.96 -8.66 -36.73
C LYS A 331 41.06 -8.15 -37.67
N GLN A 332 41.13 -6.84 -37.93
CA GLN A 332 42.14 -6.25 -38.81
C GLN A 332 43.57 -6.49 -38.31
N LEU A 333 43.80 -6.38 -37.00
CA LEU A 333 45.09 -6.73 -36.39
C LEU A 333 45.44 -8.22 -36.55
N GLN A 334 44.46 -9.12 -36.40
CA GLN A 334 44.65 -10.56 -36.59
C GLN A 334 44.89 -10.94 -38.05
N ASP A 335 44.19 -10.30 -38.99
CA ASP A 335 44.39 -10.45 -40.42
C ASP A 335 45.81 -9.98 -40.81
N ALA A 336 46.23 -8.78 -40.39
CA ALA A 336 47.59 -8.29 -40.61
C ALA A 336 48.66 -9.21 -40.00
N HIS A 337 48.46 -9.69 -38.77
CA HIS A 337 49.41 -10.60 -38.12
C HIS A 337 49.49 -11.97 -38.82
N ARG A 338 48.40 -12.47 -39.41
CA ARG A 338 48.41 -13.69 -40.23
C ARG A 338 49.16 -13.45 -41.55
N ASP A 339 48.90 -12.33 -42.20
CA ASP A 339 49.33 -12.06 -43.58
C ASP A 339 50.78 -11.56 -43.66
N PHE A 340 51.32 -11.00 -42.57
CA PHE A 340 52.71 -10.53 -42.46
C PHE A 340 53.57 -11.25 -41.41
N GLY A 341 52.98 -12.12 -40.57
CA GLY A 341 53.70 -12.83 -39.52
C GLY A 341 54.65 -13.94 -40.04
N PRO A 342 55.45 -14.58 -39.15
CA PRO A 342 56.52 -15.51 -39.53
C PRO A 342 56.10 -16.77 -40.32
N GLY A 343 54.80 -17.06 -40.40
CA GLY A 343 54.24 -18.15 -41.20
C GLY A 343 53.74 -17.73 -42.60
N SER A 344 53.78 -16.44 -42.94
CA SER A 344 53.27 -15.93 -44.22
C SER A 344 54.26 -16.19 -45.36
N GLN A 345 53.83 -16.89 -46.40
CA GLN A 345 54.66 -17.20 -47.58
C GLN A 345 54.83 -16.00 -48.54
N HIS A 346 54.24 -14.84 -48.21
CA HIS A 346 54.24 -13.65 -49.06
C HIS A 346 55.62 -13.01 -49.26
N PHE A 347 56.60 -13.31 -48.41
CA PHE A 347 57.98 -12.84 -48.57
C PHE A 347 58.77 -13.46 -49.74
N LEU A 348 58.25 -14.50 -50.41
CA LEU A 348 59.00 -15.28 -51.41
C LEU A 348 58.51 -15.16 -52.87
N SER A 349 57.65 -14.18 -53.19
CA SER A 349 57.01 -14.08 -54.52
C SER A 349 57.55 -12.98 -55.46
N CYS A 350 58.60 -12.25 -55.07
CA CYS A 350 59.25 -11.25 -55.93
C CYS A 350 60.65 -11.73 -56.35
N THR A 351 60.73 -12.40 -57.51
CA THR A 351 61.96 -12.64 -58.27
C THR A 351 61.70 -12.35 -59.75
#